data_AF-A0A1H4FB04-F1
#
_entry.id   AF-A0A1H4FB04-F1
#
_cell.length_a   1.000
_cell.length_b   1.000
_cell.length_c   1.000
_cell.angle_alpha   90.00
_cell.angle_beta   90.00
_cell.angle_gamma   90.00
#
_symmetry.space_group_name_H-M   'P 1'
#
loop_
_entity.id
_entity.type
_entity.pdbx_description
1 polymer ?
#
loop_
_entity_poly.entity_id
_entity_poly.type
_entity_poly.pdbx_seq_one_letter_code
_entity_poly.pdbx_strand_id
1 'polypeptide(L)'
;MNVRFLFVSCLSMAAAAGPWLVHAQTTSAAGISAESSEQLEADYRVIAARCGTPAFEKSFYKQSKAAVAAGLVTRHRDPVQVEKTVTALRRNPVVLIGAQADCPAQIEHLKEVQKERAKALRKGGAAKA
;
A
#
# COMPACT_ATOMS: atom_id res chain seq x y z
N MET A 1 -13.23 -33.07 46.60
CA MET A 1 -14.24 -33.55 45.63
C MET A 1 -13.52 -33.75 44.30
N ASN A 2 -13.18 -34.99 43.90
CA ASN A 2 -13.99 -35.85 43.01
C ASN A 2 -14.14 -35.17 41.61
N VAL A 3 -13.76 -35.72 40.45
CA VAL A 3 -13.69 -37.11 39.95
C VAL A 3 -12.80 -37.18 38.68
N ARG A 4 -12.12 -38.31 38.47
CA ARG A 4 -11.47 -38.72 37.21
C ARG A 4 -12.52 -39.07 36.14
N PHE A 5 -12.39 -38.61 34.90
CA PHE A 5 -13.13 -39.22 33.78
C PHE A 5 -12.21 -39.64 32.63
N LEU A 6 -12.54 -40.83 32.14
CA LEU A 6 -11.80 -41.75 31.28
C LEU A 6 -11.93 -41.40 29.78
N PHE A 7 -10.93 -41.87 29.04
CA PHE A 7 -10.95 -42.21 27.62
C PHE A 7 -12.26 -42.90 27.18
N VAL A 8 -12.87 -42.47 26.06
CA VAL A 8 -13.47 -43.36 25.05
C VAL A 8 -13.33 -42.74 23.66
N SER A 9 -12.86 -43.60 22.76
CA SER A 9 -12.63 -43.45 21.33
C SER A 9 -13.88 -43.05 20.53
N CYS A 10 -13.71 -42.25 19.47
CA CYS A 10 -14.49 -42.47 18.25
C CYS A 10 -13.63 -42.12 17.03
N LEU A 11 -12.97 -43.15 16.52
CA LEU A 11 -12.44 -43.27 15.17
C LEU A 11 -13.59 -43.04 14.17
N SER A 12 -13.41 -42.13 13.20
CA SER A 12 -14.19 -42.13 11.96
C SER A 12 -13.22 -42.02 10.80
N MET A 13 -13.10 -43.12 10.08
CA MET A 13 -12.31 -43.28 8.86
C MET A 13 -13.04 -42.68 7.65
N ALA A 14 -12.22 -42.24 6.67
CA ALA A 14 -12.39 -42.38 5.21
C ALA A 14 -13.59 -41.67 4.52
N ALA A 15 -13.51 -41.15 3.30
CA ALA A 15 -12.44 -40.84 2.34
C ALA A 15 -13.11 -40.05 1.18
N ALA A 16 -12.28 -39.40 0.36
CA ALA A 16 -12.53 -38.94 -1.01
C ALA A 16 -13.38 -37.68 -1.24
N ALA A 17 -12.69 -36.55 -1.46
CA ALA A 17 -13.07 -35.58 -2.49
C ALA A 17 -11.86 -34.70 -2.87
N GLY A 18 -11.28 -34.97 -4.05
CA GLY A 18 -10.58 -34.00 -4.90
C GLY A 18 -9.18 -33.52 -4.48
N PRO A 19 -8.12 -33.77 -5.30
CA PRO A 19 -6.91 -32.97 -5.22
C PRO A 19 -7.19 -31.60 -5.87
N TRP A 20 -7.87 -30.71 -5.15
CA TRP A 20 -7.69 -29.30 -5.44
C TRP A 20 -6.33 -28.90 -4.90
N LEU A 21 -5.41 -28.67 -5.84
CA LEU A 21 -4.22 -27.86 -5.62
C LEU A 21 -4.67 -26.50 -5.07
N VAL A 22 -4.79 -26.40 -3.75
CA VAL A 22 -4.67 -25.12 -3.07
C VAL A 22 -3.18 -24.80 -3.11
N HIS A 23 -2.77 -24.19 -4.23
CA HIS A 23 -1.54 -23.44 -4.29
C HIS A 23 -1.74 -22.24 -3.35
N ALA A 24 -1.56 -22.48 -2.05
CA ALA A 24 -1.39 -21.43 -1.07
C ALA A 24 -0.08 -20.75 -1.46
N GLN A 25 -0.17 -19.79 -2.39
CA GLN A 25 0.89 -18.84 -2.62
C GLN A 25 1.19 -18.27 -1.25
N THR A 26 2.36 -18.64 -0.75
CA THR A 26 2.94 -18.05 0.44
C THR A 26 3.19 -16.61 0.06
N THR A 27 2.17 -15.76 0.21
CA THR A 27 2.31 -14.33 0.17
C THR A 27 3.20 -13.99 1.34
N SER A 28 4.50 -13.96 1.07
CA SER A 28 5.49 -13.48 2.00
C SER A 28 4.99 -12.12 2.50
N ALA A 29 5.01 -11.90 3.82
CA ALA A 29 4.50 -10.68 4.45
C ALA A 29 5.09 -9.38 3.84
N ALA A 30 6.23 -9.49 3.16
CA ALA A 30 6.84 -8.43 2.35
C ALA A 30 5.99 -7.98 1.14
N GLY A 31 5.26 -8.90 0.49
CA GLY A 31 4.38 -8.60 -0.65
C GLY A 31 3.20 -7.72 -0.24
N ILE A 32 2.53 -8.03 0.86
CA ILE A 32 1.36 -7.27 1.35
C ILE A 32 1.76 -5.82 1.71
N SER A 33 2.95 -5.62 2.28
CA SER A 33 3.45 -4.28 2.64
C SER A 33 3.88 -3.44 1.43
N ALA A 34 4.37 -4.09 0.35
CA ALA A 34 4.74 -3.39 -0.88
C ALA A 34 3.47 -2.97 -1.65
N GLU A 35 2.52 -3.89 -1.81
CA GLU A 35 1.25 -3.61 -2.49
C GLU A 35 0.44 -2.53 -1.74
N SER A 36 0.46 -2.54 -0.41
CA SER A 36 -0.20 -1.49 0.39
C SER A 36 0.46 -0.12 0.23
N SER A 37 1.78 -0.06 0.10
CA SER A 37 2.52 1.20 -0.10
C SER A 37 2.29 1.78 -1.51
N GLU A 38 2.23 0.92 -2.52
CA GLU A 38 1.91 1.29 -3.91
C GLU A 38 0.46 1.76 -4.04
N GLN A 39 -0.47 1.10 -3.34
CA GLN A 39 -1.87 1.53 -3.26
C GLN A 39 -2.01 2.90 -2.57
N LEU A 40 -1.32 3.09 -1.45
CA LEU A 40 -1.32 4.36 -0.73
C LEU A 40 -0.80 5.51 -1.60
N GLU A 41 0.26 5.26 -2.38
CA GLU A 41 0.78 6.25 -3.33
C GLU A 41 -0.26 6.60 -4.42
N ALA A 42 -0.97 5.59 -4.94
CA ALA A 42 -2.02 5.80 -5.92
C ALA A 42 -3.15 6.67 -5.34
N ASP A 43 -3.54 6.42 -4.09
CA ASP A 43 -4.58 7.17 -3.39
C ASP A 43 -4.15 8.62 -3.16
N TYR A 44 -2.91 8.86 -2.72
CA TYR A 44 -2.38 10.22 -2.56
C TYR A 44 -2.41 11.02 -3.86
N ARG A 45 -2.09 10.39 -5.00
CA ARG A 45 -2.17 11.04 -6.31
C ARG A 45 -3.61 11.40 -6.69
N VAL A 46 -4.57 10.51 -6.38
CA VAL A 46 -5.99 10.78 -6.63
C VAL A 46 -6.50 11.90 -5.72
N ILE A 47 -6.12 11.88 -4.43
CA ILE A 47 -6.48 12.94 -3.48
C ILE A 47 -5.88 14.28 -3.91
N ALA A 48 -4.61 14.31 -4.34
CA ALA A 48 -3.97 15.52 -4.83
C ALA A 48 -4.69 16.10 -6.06
N ALA A 49 -5.14 15.24 -6.99
CA ALA A 49 -5.89 15.66 -8.17
C ALA A 49 -7.32 16.12 -7.85
N ARG A 50 -7.95 15.58 -6.80
CA ARG A 50 -9.34 15.90 -6.43
C ARG A 50 -9.46 17.10 -5.51
N CYS A 51 -8.56 17.22 -4.53
CA CYS A 51 -8.61 18.23 -3.48
C CYS A 51 -7.61 19.37 -3.69
N GLY A 52 -6.59 19.16 -4.53
CA GLY A 52 -5.54 20.13 -4.78
C GLY A 52 -5.93 21.17 -5.82
N THR A 53 -5.17 22.26 -5.84
CA THR A 53 -5.14 23.13 -7.02
C THR A 53 -4.34 22.46 -8.14
N PRO A 54 -4.53 22.83 -9.42
CA PRO A 54 -3.74 22.29 -10.52
C PRO A 54 -2.22 22.46 -10.34
N ALA A 55 -1.79 23.53 -9.66
CA ALA A 55 -0.39 23.74 -9.32
C ALA A 55 0.10 22.77 -8.23
N PHE A 56 -0.72 22.58 -7.18
CA PHE A 56 -0.41 21.62 -6.12
C PHE A 56 -0.30 20.20 -6.68
N GLU A 57 -1.29 19.74 -7.45
CA GLU A 57 -1.31 18.42 -8.07
C GLU A 57 -0.02 18.16 -8.86
N LYS A 58 0.35 19.08 -9.76
CA LYS A 58 1.58 18.95 -10.56
C LYS A 58 2.82 18.84 -9.70
N SER A 59 2.94 19.68 -8.66
CA SER A 59 4.08 19.64 -7.74
C SER A 59 4.15 18.34 -6.95
N PHE A 60 3.00 17.86 -6.45
CA PHE A 60 2.86 16.62 -5.70
C PHE A 60 3.20 15.42 -6.57
N TYR A 61 2.65 15.36 -7.78
CA TYR A 61 2.91 14.29 -8.72
C TYR A 61 4.41 14.21 -9.07
N LYS A 62 5.07 15.34 -9.32
CA LYS A 62 6.53 15.37 -9.57
C LYS A 62 7.33 14.79 -8.41
N GLN A 63 7.02 15.18 -7.18
CA GLN A 63 7.73 14.68 -6.01
C GLN A 63 7.39 13.21 -5.72
N SER A 64 6.16 12.80 -5.97
CA SER A 64 5.72 11.40 -5.90
C SER A 64 6.52 10.51 -6.86
N LYS A 65 6.68 10.90 -8.13
CA LYS A 65 7.54 10.19 -9.09
C LYS A 65 8.98 10.10 -8.60
N ALA A 66 9.51 11.19 -8.03
CA ALA A 66 10.86 11.20 -7.48
C ALA A 66 11.00 10.26 -6.26
N ALA A 67 9.97 10.17 -5.42
CA ALA A 67 9.95 9.25 -4.29
C ALA A 67 9.93 7.78 -4.73
N VAL A 68 9.17 7.44 -5.77
CA VAL A 68 9.20 6.09 -6.35
C VAL A 68 10.56 5.80 -6.97
N ALA A 69 11.12 6.73 -7.76
CA ALA A 69 12.46 6.59 -8.35
C ALA A 69 13.57 6.39 -7.30
N ALA A 70 13.42 7.02 -6.13
CA ALA A 70 14.34 6.87 -5.01
C ALA A 70 14.07 5.62 -4.15
N GLY A 71 13.08 4.78 -4.50
CA GLY A 71 12.71 3.59 -3.73
C GLY A 71 12.09 3.90 -2.36
N LEU A 72 11.54 5.12 -2.18
CA LEU A 72 10.90 5.53 -0.93
C LEU A 72 9.48 4.97 -0.77
N VAL A 73 8.82 4.58 -1.88
CA VAL A 73 7.48 3.97 -1.86
C VAL A 73 7.62 2.46 -1.66
N THR A 74 8.30 1.77 -2.57
CA THR A 74 8.64 0.35 -2.44
C THR A 74 10.14 0.18 -2.63
N ARG A 75 10.81 -0.39 -1.62
CA ARG A 75 12.25 -0.68 -1.69
C ARG A 75 12.50 -1.95 -2.51
N HIS A 76 13.69 -2.04 -3.11
CA HIS A 76 14.17 -3.23 -3.83
C HIS A 76 13.28 -3.70 -5.00
N ARG A 77 12.41 -2.82 -5.52
CA ARG A 77 11.62 -3.06 -6.74
C ARG A 77 12.03 -2.07 -7.82
N ASP A 78 11.90 -2.50 -9.07
CA ASP A 78 12.17 -1.65 -10.22
C ASP A 78 11.22 -0.44 -10.22
N PRO A 79 11.73 0.81 -10.20
CA PRO A 79 10.88 1.99 -10.14
C PRO A 79 9.92 2.12 -11.33
N VAL A 80 10.29 1.63 -12.51
CA VAL A 80 9.40 1.69 -13.69
C VAL A 80 8.20 0.75 -13.50
N GLN A 81 8.42 -0.45 -12.97
CA GLN A 81 7.32 -1.35 -12.61
C GLN A 81 6.47 -0.78 -11.48
N VAL A 82 7.08 -0.25 -10.42
CA VAL A 82 6.32 0.39 -9.32
C VAL A 82 5.44 1.51 -9.85
N GLU A 83 5.94 2.34 -10.77
CA GLU A 83 5.14 3.41 -11.37
C GLU A 83 3.97 2.92 -12.22
N LYS A 84 4.15 1.83 -12.95
CA LYS A 84 3.06 1.18 -13.68
C LYS A 84 1.99 0.68 -12.71
N THR A 85 2.40 0.00 -11.64
CA THR A 85 1.48 -0.50 -10.62
C THR A 85 0.71 0.63 -9.93
N VAL A 86 1.40 1.67 -9.44
CA VAL A 86 0.75 2.84 -8.81
C VAL A 86 -0.27 3.49 -9.76
N THR A 87 0.02 3.53 -11.06
CA THR A 87 -0.91 4.07 -12.06
C THR A 87 -2.14 3.17 -12.24
N ALA A 88 -1.95 1.85 -12.23
CA ALA A 88 -3.03 0.87 -12.33
C ALA A 88 -3.91 0.79 -11.08
N LEU A 89 -3.35 1.06 -9.89
CA LEU A 89 -4.04 1.00 -8.60
C LEU A 89 -4.90 2.24 -8.27
N ARG A 90 -5.00 3.23 -9.18
CA ARG A 90 -5.76 4.44 -8.94
C ARG A 90 -7.24 4.12 -8.72
N ARG A 91 -7.72 4.36 -7.50
CA ARG A 91 -9.12 4.15 -7.10
C ARG A 91 -10.01 5.32 -7.52
N ASN A 92 -11.32 5.06 -7.57
CA ASN A 92 -12.31 6.09 -7.82
C ASN A 92 -12.24 7.17 -6.71
N PRO A 93 -12.13 8.47 -7.03
CA PRO A 93 -12.01 9.54 -6.05
C PRO A 93 -13.18 9.61 -5.07
N VAL A 94 -14.39 9.18 -5.47
CA VAL A 94 -15.58 9.15 -4.59
C VAL A 94 -15.41 8.15 -3.44
N VAL A 95 -14.60 7.11 -3.61
CA VAL A 95 -14.30 6.12 -2.56
C VAL A 95 -13.26 6.65 -1.57
N LEU A 96 -12.38 7.56 -2.01
CA LEU A 96 -11.29 8.11 -1.20
C LEU A 96 -11.68 9.37 -0.43
N ILE A 97 -12.63 10.14 -0.98
CA ILE A 97 -13.07 11.43 -0.43
C ILE A 97 -14.60 11.39 -0.41
N GLY A 98 -15.17 11.22 0.78
CA GLY A 98 -16.61 11.12 0.98
C GLY A 98 -17.32 12.46 0.74
N ALA A 99 -16.72 13.57 1.14
CA ALA A 99 -17.24 14.91 0.88
C ALA A 99 -16.15 15.90 0.49
N GLN A 100 -16.53 16.94 -0.27
CA GLN A 100 -15.61 18.02 -0.64
C GLN A 100 -15.08 18.79 0.59
N ALA A 101 -15.85 18.78 1.69
CA ALA A 101 -15.46 19.39 2.96
C ALA A 101 -14.26 18.72 3.63
N ASP A 102 -13.93 17.48 3.25
CA ASP A 102 -12.78 16.74 3.80
C ASP A 102 -11.44 17.18 3.16
N CYS A 103 -11.51 17.91 2.04
CA CYS A 103 -10.32 18.26 1.26
C CYS A 103 -9.25 19.09 2.00
N PRO A 104 -9.58 20.05 2.90
CA PRO A 104 -8.56 20.77 3.65
C PRO A 104 -7.67 19.84 4.48
N ALA A 105 -8.27 18.91 5.22
CA ALA A 105 -7.54 17.94 6.05
C ALA A 105 -6.68 17.00 5.18
N GLN A 106 -7.23 16.54 4.05
CA GLN A 106 -6.49 15.71 3.10
C GLN A 106 -5.28 16.43 2.49
N ILE A 107 -5.42 17.72 2.17
CA ILE A 107 -4.31 18.52 1.65
C ILE A 107 -3.25 18.79 2.71
N GLU A 108 -3.64 19.02 3.97
CA GLU A 108 -2.68 19.13 5.07
C GLU A 108 -1.88 17.83 5.26
N HIS A 109 -2.55 16.68 5.23
CA HIS A 109 -1.89 15.38 5.26
C HIS A 109 -0.89 15.22 4.11
N LEU A 110 -1.29 15.55 2.87
CA LEU A 110 -0.40 15.47 1.72
C LEU A 110 0.80 16.42 1.82
N LYS A 111 0.66 17.60 2.42
CA LYS A 111 1.79 18.53 2.65
C LYS A 111 2.81 17.94 3.63
N GLU A 112 2.37 17.27 4.69
CA GLU A 112 3.30 16.59 5.60
C GLU A 112 4.02 15.44 4.89
N VAL A 113 3.30 14.64 4.07
CA VAL A 113 3.92 13.63 3.20
C VAL A 113 4.99 14.25 2.28
N GLN A 114 4.71 15.41 1.67
CA GLN A 114 5.70 16.10 0.82
C GLN A 114 6.95 16.53 1.61
N LYS A 115 6.76 17.04 2.82
CA LYS A 115 7.84 17.51 3.69
C LYS A 115 8.74 16.36 4.15
N GLU A 116 8.15 15.24 4.55
CA GLU A 116 8.88 14.02 4.90
C GLU A 116 9.71 13.50 3.72
N ARG A 117 9.10 13.43 2.54
CA ARG A 117 9.77 13.02 1.30
C ARG A 117 10.89 13.97 0.91
N ALA A 118 10.68 15.28 1.01
CA ALA A 118 11.73 16.26 0.72
C ALA A 118 12.95 16.04 1.63
N LYS A 119 12.73 15.77 2.92
CA LYS A 119 13.81 15.45 3.87
C LYS A 119 14.52 14.14 3.49
N ALA A 120 13.77 13.09 3.16
CA ALA A 120 14.33 11.80 2.77
C ALA A 120 15.14 11.87 1.46
N LEU A 121 14.61 12.56 0.44
CA LEU A 121 15.27 12.76 -0.85
C LEU A 121 16.57 13.55 -0.71
N ARG A 122 16.60 14.58 0.14
CA ARG A 122 17.83 15.34 0.43
C ARG A 122 18.91 14.48 1.08
N LYS A 123 18.52 13.60 2.01
CA LYS A 123 19.45 12.66 2.67
C LYS A 123 19.96 11.57 1.73
N GLY A 124 19.10 11.01 0.89
CA GLY A 124 19.48 10.00 -0.10
C GLY A 124 20.33 10.56 -1.25
N GLY A 125 20.11 11.82 -1.64
CA GLY A 125 20.91 12.51 -2.65
C GLY A 125 22.33 12.85 -2.19
N ALA A 126 22.53 13.13 -0.89
CA ALA A 126 23.85 13.38 -0.32
C ALA A 126 24.72 12.11 -0.20
N ALA A 127 24.12 10.92 -0.21
CA ALA A 127 24.84 9.65 -0.17
C ALA A 127 25.30 9.15 -1.56
N LYS A 128 24.95 9.86 -2.64
CA LYS A 128 25.33 9.55 -4.03
C LYS A 128 26.19 10.64 -4.70
N ALA A 129 26.61 11.66 -3.94
CA ALA A 129 27.47 12.75 -4.42
C ALA A 129 28.90 12.57 -3.89
#